data_AF-A0A2Y9U140-F1
#
_entry.id   AF-A0A2Y9U140-F1
#
_cell.length_a   1.000
_cell.length_b   1.000
_cell.length_c   1.000
_cell.angle_alpha   90.00
_cell.angle_beta   90.00
_cell.angle_gamma   90.00
#
_symmetry.space_group_name_H-M   'P 1'
#
loop_
_entity.id
_entity.type
_entity.pdbx_description
1 polymer ?
#
loop_
_entity_poly.entity_id
_entity_poly.type
_entity_poly.pdbx_seq_one_letter_code
_entity_poly.pdbx_strand_id
1 'polypeptide(L)' 'MACLAVMATNLAQFPPMEKNIPEYIQENAKRIRELSSQELAAILNISQSQVVKLVLSW' A
#
# COMPACT_ATOMS: atom_id res chain seq x y z
N MET A 1 16.69 6.81 2.44
CA MET A 1 15.46 6.51 3.21
C MET A 1 14.71 5.42 2.45
N ALA A 2 14.56 4.23 3.02
CA ALA A 2 13.83 3.15 2.36
C ALA A 2 12.32 3.42 2.46
N CYS A 3 11.60 3.46 1.34
CA CYS A 3 10.16 3.69 1.27
C CYS A 3 9.38 2.76 2.24
N LEU A 4 9.80 1.50 2.32
CA LEU A 4 9.25 0.51 3.27
C LEU A 4 9.47 0.85 4.75
N ALA A 5 10.57 1.53 5.09
CA ALA A 5 10.85 1.93 6.47
C ALA A 5 9.96 3.10 6.90
N VAL A 6 9.73 4.09 6.02
CA VAL A 6 8.82 5.22 6.25
C VAL A 6 7.39 4.73 6.45
N MET A 7 6.99 3.78 5.61
CA MET A 7 5.71 3.10 5.66
C MET A 7 5.51 2.28 6.93
N ALA A 8 6.53 1.55 7.40
CA ALA A 8 6.48 0.85 8.68
C ALA A 8 6.33 1.80 9.88
N THR A 9 6.96 2.98 9.86
CA THR A 9 6.77 4.01 10.90
C THR A 9 5.41 4.70 10.85
N ASN A 10 4.85 4.88 9.65
CA ASN A 10 3.56 5.56 9.45
C ASN A 10 2.36 4.61 9.48
N LEU A 11 2.58 3.28 9.48
CA LEU A 11 1.54 2.24 9.55
C LEU A 11 0.55 2.47 10.71
N ALA A 12 1.04 2.99 11.84
CA ALA A 12 0.21 3.30 13.01
C ALA A 12 -0.71 4.53 12.82
N GLN A 13 -0.41 5.41 11.86
CA GLN A 13 -1.17 6.62 11.57
C GLN A 13 -2.27 6.40 10.52
N PHE A 14 -2.23 5.29 9.78
CA PHE A 14 -3.27 5.00 8.80
C PHE A 14 -4.58 4.63 9.48
N PRO A 15 -5.73 5.11 8.95
CA PRO A 15 -7.05 4.65 9.36
C PRO A 15 -7.13 3.12 9.28
N PRO A 16 -7.85 2.45 10.20
CA PRO A 16 -7.95 0.98 10.22
C PRO A 16 -8.49 0.38 8.90
N MET A 17 -9.27 1.15 8.13
CA MET A 17 -9.72 0.74 6.79
C MET A 17 -8.62 0.76 5.73
N GLU A 18 -7.58 1.56 5.91
CA GLU A 18 -6.48 1.71 4.95
C GLU A 18 -5.25 0.89 5.31
N LYS A 19 -5.15 0.35 6.54
CA LYS A 19 -4.02 -0.47 7.01
C LYS A 19 -3.76 -1.75 6.21
N ASN A 20 -4.81 -2.31 5.61
CA ASN A 20 -4.71 -3.53 4.80
C ASN A 20 -3.78 -3.35 3.58
N ILE A 21 -3.71 -2.13 3.03
CA ILE A 21 -2.88 -1.82 1.86
C ILE A 21 -1.39 -1.82 2.23
N PRO A 22 -0.92 -1.03 3.22
CA PRO A 22 0.46 -1.04 3.62
C PRO A 22 0.91 -2.35 4.28
N GLU A 23 0.07 -3.06 5.04
CA GLU A 23 0.42 -4.39 5.55
C GLU A 23 0.71 -5.38 4.41
N TYR A 24 -0.19 -5.44 3.43
CA TYR A 24 0.03 -6.28 2.25
C TYR A 24 1.28 -5.88 1.47
N ILE A 25 1.56 -4.57 1.37
CA ILE A 25 2.75 -4.06 0.69
C ILE A 25 4.04 -4.41 1.41
N GLN A 26 4.04 -4.39 2.73
CA GLN A 26 5.21 -4.77 3.53
C GLN A 26 5.49 -6.28 3.44
N GLU A 27 4.44 -7.11 3.49
CA GLU A 27 4.56 -8.57 3.41
C GLU A 27 4.92 -9.06 2.00
N ASN A 28 4.45 -8.36 0.95
CA ASN A 28 4.58 -8.78 -0.44
C ASN A 28 5.40 -7.80 -1.29
N ALA A 29 6.33 -7.05 -0.68
CA ALA A 29 7.09 -5.97 -1.34
C ALA A 29 7.79 -6.37 -2.65
N LYS A 30 8.28 -7.62 -2.75
CA LYS A 30 8.89 -8.14 -3.99
C LYS A 30 7.86 -8.32 -5.10
N ARG A 31 6.69 -8.87 -4.75
CA ARG A 31 5.61 -9.17 -5.69
C ARG A 31 4.93 -7.90 -6.20
N ILE A 32 4.79 -6.88 -5.37
CA ILE A 32 4.18 -5.60 -5.77
C ILE A 32 4.98 -4.86 -6.82
N ARG A 33 6.30 -5.05 -6.85
CA ARG A 33 7.13 -4.49 -7.90
C ARG A 33 6.76 -5.01 -9.29
N GLU A 34 6.12 -6.17 -9.36
CA GLU A 34 5.66 -6.83 -10.59
C GLU A 34 4.16 -6.60 -10.85
N LEU A 35 3.45 -5.97 -9.92
CA LEU A 35 2.00 -5.72 -10.03
C LEU A 35 1.73 -4.28 -10.48
N SER A 36 0.74 -4.13 -11.35
CA SER A 36 0.17 -2.82 -11.67
C SER A 36 -0.71 -2.29 -10.54
N SER A 37 -0.97 -0.98 -10.54
CA SER A 37 -1.89 -0.34 -9.58
C SER A 37 -3.32 -0.88 -9.66
N GLN A 38 -3.74 -1.40 -10.82
CA GLN A 38 -5.05 -2.03 -11.02
C GLN A 38 -5.09 -3.44 -10.41
N GLU A 39 -4.05 -4.23 -10.61
CA GLU A 39 -3.96 -5.58 -10.03
C GLU A 39 -3.87 -5.51 -8.50
N LEU A 40 -3.11 -4.55 -7.97
CA LEU A 40 -3.04 -4.32 -6.53
C LEU A 40 -4.40 -3.93 -5.95
N ALA A 41 -5.16 -3.08 -6.66
CA ALA A 41 -6.51 -2.70 -6.26
C ALA A 41 -7.48 -3.90 -6.28
N ALA A 42 -7.37 -4.77 -7.28
CA ALA A 42 -8.17 -5.98 -7.39
C ALA A 42 -7.88 -6.99 -6.27
N ILE A 43 -6.59 -7.17 -5.92
CA ILE A 43 -6.17 -8.08 -4.83
C ILE A 43 -6.68 -7.58 -3.48
N LEU A 44 -6.60 -6.27 -3.26
CA LEU A 44 -7.00 -5.65 -1.99
C LEU A 44 -8.50 -5.33 -1.92
N ASN A 45 -9.26 -5.63 -2.97
CA ASN A 45 -10.68 -5.34 -3.10
C ASN A 45 -11.02 -3.87 -2.81
N ILE A 46 -10.20 -2.97 -3.37
CA ILE A 46 -10.34 -1.51 -3.25
C ILE A 46 -10.36 -0.85 -4.62
N SER A 47 -10.69 0.43 -4.64
CA SER A 47 -10.58 1.22 -5.86
C SER A 47 -9.12 1.55 -6.20
N GLN A 48 -8.77 1.56 -7.48
CA GLN A 48 -7.44 1.97 -7.94
C GLN A 48 -7.10 3.41 -7.53
N SER A 49 -8.11 4.28 -7.40
CA SER A 49 -7.93 5.65 -6.91
C SER A 49 -7.48 5.70 -5.44
N GLN A 50 -7.91 4.74 -4.59
CA GLN A 50 -7.41 4.62 -3.22
C GLN A 50 -5.94 4.19 -3.17
N VAL A 51 -5.53 3.27 -4.04
CA VAL A 51 -4.12 2.88 -4.18
C VAL A 51 -3.27 4.10 -4.57
N VAL A 52 -3.70 4.87 -5.56
CA VAL A 52 -2.98 6.07 -6.02
C VAL A 52 -2.97 7.16 -4.95
N LYS A 53 -4.08 7.39 -4.24
CA LYS A 53 -4.13 8.34 -3.12
C LYS A 53 -3.13 7.97 -2.02
N LEU A 54 -3.01 6.69 -1.68
CA LEU A 54 -2.05 6.24 -0.67
C LEU A 54 -0.62 6.52 -1.11
N VAL A 55 -0.29 6.24 -2.38
CA VAL A 55 1.05 6.51 -2.96
C VAL A 55 1.36 8.00 -3.05
N LEU A 56 0.37 8.84 -3.36
CA LEU A 56 0.55 10.31 -3.44
C LEU A 56 0.54 11.00 -2.08
N SER A 57 0.05 10.34 -1.03
CA SER A 57 0.04 10.85 0.34
C SER A 57 1.34 10.48 1.11
N TRP A 58 2.29 9.83 0.44
CA TRP A 58 3.65 9.55 0.91
C TRP A 58 4.65 10.55 0.32
#